data_AF-A0A9E2XZT1-F1
#
_entry.id   AF-A0A9E2XZT1-F1
#
_cell.length_a   1.000
_cell.length_b   1.000
_cell.length_c   1.000
_cell.angle_alpha   90.00
_cell.angle_beta   90.00
_cell.angle_gamma   90.00
#
_symmetry.space_group_name_H-M   'P 1'
#
loop_
_entity.id
_entity.type
_entity.pdbx_description
1 polymer ?
#
loop_
_entity_poly.entity_id
_entity_poly.type
_entity_poly.pdbx_seq_one_letter_code
_entity_poly.pdbx_strand_id
1 'polypeptide(L)'
;MRRQRGFTLLEVIVALIIAGLAAVALMQAVGTSLHATHTASMVDQAVVRAKSHLAAATYGRPLVPGDTRGDDGGGFRWHLRIVPVASAAVRPVLGGLRAPSSMPVILYGISVWIAWNEGGREESVRLDTEQVGR
;
A
#
# COMPACT_ATOMS: atom_id res chain seq x y z
N MET A 1 -68.17 -22.82 -2.92
CA MET A 1 -67.66 -22.32 -4.22
C MET A 1 -66.46 -21.40 -3.94
N ARG A 2 -65.24 -21.83 -4.27
CA ARG A 2 -64.02 -21.02 -4.06
C ARG A 2 -63.90 -20.00 -5.19
N ARG A 3 -63.94 -18.70 -4.86
CA ARG A 3 -63.59 -17.63 -5.82
C ARG A 3 -62.09 -17.73 -6.13
N GLN A 4 -61.75 -18.15 -7.33
CA GLN A 4 -60.41 -17.98 -7.88
C GLN A 4 -60.21 -16.47 -8.08
N ARG A 5 -59.36 -15.87 -7.25
CA ARG A 5 -58.88 -14.50 -7.46
C ARG A 5 -57.84 -14.57 -8.58
N GLY A 6 -58.27 -14.31 -9.80
CA GLY A 6 -57.37 -14.18 -10.94
C GLY A 6 -56.35 -13.07 -10.68
N PHE A 7 -55.10 -13.34 -11.04
CA PHE A 7 -53.98 -12.41 -11.04
C PHE A 7 -54.43 -11.08 -11.67
N THR A 8 -54.33 -9.98 -10.91
CA THR A 8 -54.78 -8.69 -11.44
C THR A 8 -53.69 -8.08 -12.33
N LEU A 9 -54.07 -7.32 -13.37
CA LEU A 9 -53.10 -6.60 -14.21
C LEU A 9 -52.18 -5.69 -13.35
N LEU A 10 -52.74 -5.13 -12.28
CA LEU A 10 -52.03 -4.33 -11.29
C LEU A 10 -50.91 -5.14 -10.61
N GLU A 11 -51.11 -6.42 -10.33
CA GLU A 11 -50.14 -7.28 -9.67
C GLU A 11 -48.90 -7.51 -10.53
N VAL A 12 -49.07 -7.72 -11.84
CA VAL A 12 -47.95 -7.86 -12.79
C VAL A 12 -47.17 -6.55 -12.90
N ILE A 13 -47.86 -5.41 -12.93
CA ILE A 13 -47.22 -4.09 -12.98
C ILE A 13 -46.43 -3.84 -11.69
N VAL A 14 -47.02 -4.11 -10.52
CA VAL A 14 -46.34 -3.95 -9.22
C VAL A 14 -45.13 -4.87 -9.13
N ALA A 15 -45.26 -6.13 -9.54
CA ALA A 15 -44.14 -7.07 -9.56
C ALA A 15 -43.00 -6.59 -10.49
N LEU A 16 -43.33 -6.07 -11.66
CA LEU A 16 -42.34 -5.51 -12.60
C LEU A 16 -41.65 -4.27 -12.03
N ILE A 17 -42.39 -3.39 -11.35
CA ILE A 17 -41.83 -2.21 -10.67
C ILE A 17 -40.85 -2.66 -9.58
N ILE A 18 -41.24 -3.60 -8.72
CA ILE A 18 -40.38 -4.13 -7.65
C ILE A 18 -39.13 -4.79 -8.25
N ALA A 19 -39.30 -5.61 -9.30
CA ALA A 19 -38.18 -6.25 -9.99
C ALA A 19 -37.22 -5.21 -10.59
N GLY A 20 -37.74 -4.15 -11.21
CA GLY A 20 -36.92 -3.05 -11.74
C GLY A 20 -36.13 -2.33 -10.65
N LEU A 21 -36.77 -1.99 -9.53
CA LEU A 21 -36.10 -1.37 -8.38
C LEU A 21 -35.03 -2.28 -7.78
N ALA A 22 -35.33 -3.57 -7.63
CA ALA A 22 -34.38 -4.57 -7.14
C ALA A 22 -33.17 -4.69 -8.09
N ALA A 23 -33.39 -4.71 -9.40
CA ALA A 23 -32.32 -4.76 -10.40
C ALA A 23 -31.39 -3.54 -10.32
N VAL A 24 -31.96 -2.33 -10.18
CA VAL A 24 -31.18 -1.10 -10.00
C VAL A 24 -30.35 -1.15 -8.71
N ALA A 25 -30.94 -1.59 -7.60
CA ALA A 25 -30.22 -1.74 -6.34
C ALA A 25 -29.07 -2.76 -6.44
N LEU A 26 -29.29 -3.88 -7.13
CA LEU A 26 -28.27 -4.90 -7.37
C LEU A 26 -27.11 -4.35 -8.23
N MET A 27 -27.40 -3.62 -9.31
CA MET A 27 -26.36 -3.01 -10.14
C MET A 27 -25.48 -2.04 -9.35
N GLN A 28 -26.08 -1.24 -8.48
CA GLN A 28 -25.34 -0.33 -7.60
C GLN A 28 -24.42 -1.09 -6.63
N ALA A 29 -24.93 -2.15 -5.99
CA ALA A 29 -24.15 -2.98 -5.06
C ALA A 29 -22.98 -3.70 -5.75
N VAL A 30 -23.17 -4.16 -6.98
CA VAL A 30 -22.10 -4.77 -7.78
C VAL A 30 -21.05 -3.72 -8.16
N GLY A 31 -21.49 -2.53 -8.61
CA GLY A 31 -20.58 -1.44 -8.98
C GLY A 31 -19.67 -1.00 -7.83
N THR A 32 -20.23 -0.84 -6.63
CA THR A 32 -19.45 -0.47 -5.44
C THR A 32 -18.47 -1.57 -5.03
N SER A 33 -18.87 -2.84 -5.13
CA SER A 33 -18.01 -3.99 -4.81
C SER A 33 -16.83 -4.13 -5.78
N LEU A 34 -17.06 -3.92 -7.09
CA LEU A 34 -15.99 -3.90 -8.09
C LEU A 34 -15.01 -2.75 -7.86
N HIS A 35 -15.52 -1.56 -7.56
CA HIS A 35 -14.68 -0.41 -7.25
C HIS A 35 -13.81 -0.65 -6.01
N ALA A 36 -14.39 -1.14 -4.92
CA ALA A 36 -13.66 -1.47 -3.70
C ALA A 36 -12.56 -2.52 -3.93
N THR A 37 -12.86 -3.55 -4.74
CA THR A 37 -11.89 -4.60 -5.08
C THR A 37 -10.73 -4.04 -5.91
N HIS A 38 -11.01 -3.14 -6.85
CA HIS A 38 -9.98 -2.47 -7.64
C HIS A 38 -9.05 -1.63 -6.76
N THR A 39 -9.60 -0.79 -5.88
CA THR A 39 -8.82 0.03 -4.93
C THR A 39 -7.95 -0.84 -4.04
N ALA A 40 -8.50 -1.93 -3.48
CA ALA A 40 -7.73 -2.86 -2.66
C ALA A 40 -6.55 -3.47 -3.44
N SER A 41 -6.76 -3.86 -4.70
CA SER A 41 -5.70 -4.38 -5.56
C SER A 41 -4.59 -3.35 -5.82
N MET A 42 -4.94 -2.08 -6.04
CA MET A 42 -3.96 -1.01 -6.27
C MET A 42 -3.09 -0.76 -5.03
N VAL A 43 -3.71 -0.73 -3.85
CA VAL A 43 -3.00 -0.58 -2.57
C VAL A 43 -2.06 -1.77 -2.32
N ASP A 44 -2.53 -3.00 -2.53
CA ASP A 44 -1.69 -4.20 -2.36
C ASP A 44 -0.47 -4.17 -3.29
N GLN A 45 -0.66 -3.77 -4.56
CA GLN A 45 0.44 -3.59 -5.49
C GLN A 45 1.42 -2.51 -5.03
N ALA A 46 0.92 -1.37 -4.55
CA ALA A 46 1.77 -0.30 -4.01
C ALA A 46 2.60 -0.79 -2.82
N VAL A 47 2.00 -1.53 -1.88
CA VAL A 47 2.67 -2.07 -0.71
C VAL A 47 3.75 -3.09 -1.10
N VAL A 48 3.45 -4.00 -2.03
CA VAL A 48 4.44 -4.99 -2.51
C VAL A 48 5.63 -4.29 -3.17
N ARG A 49 5.38 -3.28 -4.01
CA ARG A 49 6.44 -2.48 -4.64
C ARG A 49 7.27 -1.71 -3.60
N ALA A 50 6.63 -1.07 -2.63
CA ALA A 50 7.30 -0.37 -1.55
C ALA A 50 8.24 -1.31 -0.76
N LYS A 51 7.76 -2.51 -0.42
CA LYS A 51 8.56 -3.54 0.27
C LYS A 51 9.73 -4.01 -0.59
N SER A 52 9.54 -4.16 -1.89
CA SER A 52 10.61 -4.54 -2.82
C SER A 52 11.72 -3.49 -2.86
N HIS A 53 11.37 -2.20 -2.97
CA HIS A 53 12.35 -1.10 -2.94
C HIS A 53 13.08 -1.01 -1.60
N LEU A 54 12.34 -1.16 -0.50
CA LEU A 54 12.91 -1.17 0.84
C LEU A 54 13.90 -2.32 1.01
N ALA A 55 13.53 -3.53 0.58
CA ALA A 55 14.42 -4.69 0.63
C ALA A 55 15.66 -4.48 -0.25
N ALA A 56 15.50 -3.93 -1.45
CA ALA A 56 16.61 -3.63 -2.36
C ALA A 56 17.58 -2.59 -1.78
N ALA A 57 17.07 -1.57 -1.06
CA ALA A 57 17.88 -0.57 -0.38
C ALA A 57 18.66 -1.13 0.82
N THR A 58 18.10 -2.16 1.46
CA THR A 58 18.61 -2.76 2.70
C THR A 58 19.62 -3.90 2.43
N TYR A 59 19.57 -4.51 1.24
CA TYR A 59 20.33 -5.73 0.92
C TYR A 59 21.67 -5.45 0.22
N GLY A 60 22.78 -5.88 0.85
CA GLY A 60 24.05 -6.14 0.18
C GLY A 60 24.90 -4.92 -0.22
N ARG A 61 24.55 -3.70 0.19
CA ARG A 61 25.36 -2.48 -0.06
C ARG A 61 25.50 -1.63 1.21
N PRO A 62 26.59 -0.85 1.35
CA PRO A 62 26.68 0.20 2.36
C PRO A 62 25.53 1.18 2.18
N LEU A 63 24.86 1.54 3.29
CA LEU A 63 23.80 2.53 3.29
C LEU A 63 24.40 3.89 2.94
N VAL A 64 24.04 4.42 1.77
CA VAL A 64 24.47 5.75 1.32
C VAL A 64 23.28 6.70 1.46
N PRO A 65 23.41 7.80 2.21
CA PRO A 65 22.41 8.85 2.26
C PRO A 65 22.07 9.36 0.86
N GLY A 66 20.78 9.56 0.59
CA GLY A 66 20.35 10.08 -0.69
C GLY A 66 18.87 9.93 -0.93
N ASP A 67 18.43 10.57 -2.01
CA ASP A 67 17.08 10.53 -2.52
C ASP A 67 17.12 9.89 -3.92
N THR A 68 16.39 8.80 -4.11
CA THR A 68 16.26 8.13 -5.41
C THR A 68 14.79 8.09 -5.79
N ARG A 69 14.47 8.34 -7.06
CA ARG A 69 13.10 8.35 -7.57
C ARG A 69 13.03 7.59 -8.88
N GLY A 70 11.85 7.08 -9.19
CA GLY A 70 11.61 6.40 -10.46
C GLY A 70 10.14 6.08 -10.67
N ASP A 71 9.90 5.29 -11.70
CA ASP A 71 8.58 4.79 -12.09
C ASP A 71 8.70 3.27 -12.23
N ASP A 72 7.82 2.53 -11.56
CA ASP A 72 7.81 1.06 -11.62
C ASP A 72 6.88 0.51 -12.73
N GLY A 73 6.40 1.40 -13.61
CA GLY A 73 5.39 1.11 -14.61
C GLY A 73 3.98 0.99 -14.01
N GLY A 74 2.97 0.97 -14.89
CA GLY A 74 1.58 0.82 -14.46
C GLY A 74 1.01 2.03 -13.72
N GLY A 75 1.64 3.21 -13.84
CA GLY A 75 1.19 4.44 -13.19
C GLY A 75 1.68 4.62 -11.75
N PHE A 76 2.56 3.74 -11.26
CA PHE A 76 3.16 3.82 -9.94
C PHE A 76 4.52 4.54 -10.00
N ARG A 77 4.61 5.67 -9.30
CA ARG A 77 5.86 6.41 -9.09
C ARG A 77 6.39 6.14 -7.71
N TRP A 78 7.70 6.04 -7.57
CA TRP A 78 8.33 5.78 -6.28
C TRP A 78 9.38 6.82 -5.93
N HIS A 79 9.57 7.02 -4.63
CA HIS A 79 10.63 7.83 -4.04
C HIS A 79 11.18 7.05 -2.84
N LEU A 80 12.49 6.87 -2.80
CA LEU A 80 13.25 6.31 -1.69
C LEU A 80 14.14 7.40 -1.10
N ARG A 81 14.13 7.54 0.22
CA ARG A 81 14.98 8.48 0.94
C ARG A 81 15.70 7.77 2.06
N ILE A 82 17.01 7.93 2.10
CA ILE A 82 17.89 7.36 3.14
C ILE A 82 18.56 8.53 3.85
N VAL A 83 18.37 8.62 5.17
CA VAL A 83 18.96 9.67 6.01
C VAL A 83 19.62 9.07 7.25
N PRO A 84 20.78 9.58 7.70
CA PRO A 84 21.35 9.20 8.98
C PRO A 84 20.50 9.80 10.11
N VAL A 85 20.10 8.97 11.08
CA VAL A 85 19.19 9.35 12.18
C VAL A 85 19.94 9.43 13.51
N ALA A 86 20.92 8.54 13.74
CA ALA A 86 21.73 8.55 14.96
C ALA A 86 23.13 7.94 14.70
N SER A 87 24.12 8.29 15.52
CA SER A 87 25.45 7.68 15.50
C SER A 87 25.92 7.36 16.92
N ALA A 88 26.36 6.13 17.17
CA ALA A 88 26.84 5.66 18.46
C ALA A 88 28.24 5.03 18.33
N ALA A 89 29.12 5.29 19.30
CA ALA A 89 30.45 4.71 19.36
C ALA A 89 30.41 3.40 20.16
N VAL A 90 30.58 2.25 19.51
CA VAL A 90 30.55 0.94 20.18
C VAL A 90 31.97 0.47 20.50
N ARG A 91 32.20 0.12 21.77
CA ARG A 91 33.46 -0.52 22.22
C ARG A 91 33.30 -2.05 22.19
N PRO A 92 34.12 -2.79 21.43
CA PRO A 92 34.02 -4.25 21.38
C PRO A 92 34.41 -4.88 22.73
N VAL A 93 33.55 -5.75 23.26
CA VAL A 93 33.72 -6.44 24.57
C VAL A 93 34.95 -7.38 24.57
N LEU A 94 35.39 -7.86 23.40
CA LEU A 94 36.52 -8.78 23.24
C LEU A 94 37.89 -8.08 23.09
N GLY A 95 37.95 -6.74 23.15
CA GLY A 95 39.21 -6.01 23.09
C GLY A 95 39.88 -5.95 24.46
N GLY A 96 41.05 -6.56 24.62
CA GLY A 96 41.88 -6.40 25.83
C GLY A 96 42.18 -4.92 26.13
N LEU A 97 42.72 -4.65 27.33
CA LEU A 97 42.99 -3.34 27.96
C LEU A 97 43.79 -2.30 27.12
N ARG A 98 44.06 -2.54 25.83
CA ARG A 98 44.84 -1.67 24.93
C ARG A 98 44.21 -1.39 23.55
N ALA A 99 42.92 -1.65 23.33
CA ALA A 99 42.27 -1.29 22.05
C ALA A 99 41.42 0.00 22.17
N PRO A 100 41.93 1.19 21.78
CA PRO A 100 41.13 2.39 21.55
C PRO A 100 40.53 2.35 20.14
N SER A 101 39.60 1.43 19.91
CA SER A 101 38.87 1.36 18.65
C SER A 101 37.39 1.28 18.94
N SER A 102 36.81 2.44 19.31
CA SER A 102 35.37 2.63 19.22
C SER A 102 34.98 2.65 17.74
N MET A 103 34.15 1.71 17.32
CA MET A 103 33.62 1.71 15.95
C MET A 103 32.39 2.63 15.91
N PRO A 104 32.36 3.63 15.01
CA PRO A 104 31.15 4.45 14.82
C PRO A 104 30.09 3.60 14.12
N VAL A 105 28.98 3.38 14.80
CA VAL A 105 27.79 2.71 14.30
C VAL A 105 26.76 3.78 13.98
N ILE A 106 26.29 3.84 12.73
CA ILE A 106 25.33 4.86 12.29
C ILE A 106 23.99 4.18 12.02
N LEU A 107 22.91 4.69 12.61
CA LEU A 107 21.54 4.30 12.31
C LEU A 107 21.04 5.13 11.14
N TYR A 108 20.56 4.46 10.10
CA TYR A 108 19.94 5.07 8.94
C TYR A 108 18.43 4.83 8.98
N GLY A 109 17.66 5.89 8.71
CA GLY A 109 16.23 5.84 8.45
C GLY A 109 16.02 5.76 6.94
N ILE A 110 15.25 4.77 6.52
CA ILE A 110 14.94 4.49 5.13
C ILE A 110 13.44 4.61 4.95
N SER A 111 13.02 5.53 4.09
CA SER A 111 11.60 5.80 3.80
C SER A 111 11.34 5.58 2.32
N VAL A 112 10.28 4.83 2.00
CA VAL A 112 9.81 4.59 0.64
C VAL A 112 8.39 5.11 0.50
N TRP A 113 8.15 5.94 -0.50
CA TRP A 113 6.82 6.39 -0.93
C TRP A 113 6.51 5.81 -2.29
N ILE A 114 5.30 5.28 -2.45
CA ILE A 114 4.73 4.87 -3.73
C ILE A 114 3.48 5.71 -3.96
N ALA A 115 3.41 6.41 -5.08
CA ALA A 115 2.28 7.24 -5.50
C ALA A 115 1.66 6.71 -6.78
N TRP A 116 0.33 6.72 -6.86
CA TRP A 116 -0.43 6.35 -8.05
C TRP A 116 -1.63 7.27 -8.23
N ASN A 117 -2.23 7.26 -9.43
CA ASN A 117 -3.47 7.99 -9.68
C ASN A 117 -4.65 7.02 -9.64
N GLU A 118 -5.65 7.34 -8.82
CA GLU A 118 -6.90 6.62 -8.72
C GLU A 118 -8.07 7.58 -8.93
N GLY A 119 -8.82 7.40 -10.02
CA GLY A 119 -10.00 8.22 -10.33
C GLY A 119 -9.70 9.72 -10.46
N GLY A 120 -8.47 10.11 -10.83
CA GLY A 120 -8.05 11.50 -10.92
C GLY A 120 -7.44 12.08 -9.64
N ARG A 121 -7.46 11.34 -8.53
CA ARG A 121 -6.79 11.72 -7.28
C ARG A 121 -5.44 11.00 -7.17
N GLU A 122 -4.41 11.71 -6.75
CA GLU A 122 -3.13 11.08 -6.42
C GLU A 122 -3.22 10.48 -5.01
N GLU A 123 -3.04 9.16 -4.93
CA GLU A 123 -2.96 8.40 -3.68
C GLU A 123 -1.51 7.97 -3.45
N SER A 124 -1.13 7.78 -2.19
CA SER A 124 0.22 7.30 -1.88
C SER A 124 0.28 6.44 -0.63
N VAL A 125 1.25 5.53 -0.62
CA VAL A 125 1.61 4.68 0.52
C VAL A 125 3.05 4.94 0.89
N ARG A 126 3.31 5.06 2.19
CA ARG A 126 4.65 5.23 2.75
C ARG A 126 5.00 4.06 3.65
N LEU A 127 6.21 3.52 3.50
CA LEU A 127 6.82 2.57 4.42
C LEU A 127 8.13 3.15 4.96
N ASP A 128 8.36 2.94 6.26
CA ASP A 128 9.56 3.40 6.95
C ASP A 128 10.25 2.21 7.63
N THR A 129 11.57 2.21 7.61
CA THR A 129 12.40 1.27 8.35
C THR A 129 13.65 1.94 8.87
N GLU A 130 14.25 1.38 9.92
CA GLU A 130 15.52 1.82 10.47
C GLU A 130 16.52 0.68 10.38
N GLN A 131 17.71 0.98 9.84
CA GLN A 131 18.77 -0.01 9.67
C GLN A 131 20.10 0.54 10.18
N VAL A 132 20.81 -0.30 10.92
CA VAL A 132 22.16 0.00 11.37
C VAL A 132 23.13 -0.19 10.20
N GLY A 133 23.81 0.88 9.81
CA GLY A 133 24.99 0.83 8.95
C GLY A 133 26.19 0.36 9.75
N ARG A 134 26.83 -0.70 9.27
CA ARG A 134 28.07 -1.26 9.81
C ARG A 134 29.26 -0.89 8.95
#